data_AF-A0A7L2E0H4-F1
#
_entry.id   AF-A0A7L2E0H4-F1
#
_cell.length_a   1.000
_cell.length_b   1.000
_cell.length_c   1.000
_cell.angle_alpha   90.00
_cell.angle_beta   90.00
_cell.angle_gamma   90.00
#
_symmetry.space_group_name_H-M   'P 1'
#
loop_
_entity.id
_entity.type
_entity.pdbx_description
1 polymer ?
#
loop_
_entity_poly.entity_id
_entity_poly.type
_entity_poly.pdbx_seq_one_letter_code
_entity_poly.pdbx_strand_id
1 'polypeptide(L)'
;MADRSLIEGAEPPPRREEAPEWGYEEGVEWGLIFPDANGEYQSPINLNSREAKYDPSLLEVRLSPNYVVCRDCEVINDGHSIQIALKSKSVLIGGPLPRGHEFELHDVRFHWGRENQRGSEHTVNFKAFPMELHLMHWNSTLYSSIDEAVGKKHGIAIIALFVQIGKEHVGLKAVTEILQDIQYKGKSKTIPCFNPNSLLPDPLLRDYWVYEGSLTIPPCSEGVTWILFRYPLTVSQVQVTAVLRV
;
A
#
# COMPACT_ATOMS: atom_id res chain seq x y z
N MET A 1 39.17 30.68 -46.55
CA MET A 1 38.05 31.35 -45.85
C MET A 1 37.09 30.25 -45.43
N ALA A 2 37.13 29.85 -44.16
CA ALA A 2 36.17 28.92 -43.59
C ALA A 2 35.15 29.75 -42.82
N ASP A 3 33.89 29.65 -43.21
CA ASP A 3 32.79 30.36 -42.59
C ASP A 3 32.50 29.77 -41.19
N ARG A 4 32.38 30.66 -40.21
CA ARG A 4 32.07 30.40 -38.80
C ARG A 4 30.73 31.08 -38.51
N SER A 5 29.66 30.30 -38.42
CA SER A 5 28.37 30.68 -37.82
C SER A 5 27.42 29.48 -38.00
N LEU A 6 26.58 29.00 -37.08
CA LEU A 6 26.19 29.31 -35.71
C LEU A 6 25.85 27.94 -35.07
N ILE A 7 26.35 27.67 -33.86
CA ILE A 7 25.80 26.57 -33.04
C ILE A 7 24.78 27.24 -32.14
N GLU A 8 23.51 27.18 -32.53
CA GLU A 8 22.40 27.56 -31.66
C GLU A 8 22.44 26.70 -30.39
N GLY A 9 22.41 27.38 -29.24
CA GLY A 9 22.45 26.75 -27.94
C GLY A 9 21.24 25.86 -27.75
N ALA A 10 21.48 24.57 -27.50
CA ALA A 10 20.45 23.66 -27.04
C ALA A 10 19.89 24.20 -25.71
N GLU A 11 18.56 24.39 -25.66
CA GLU A 11 17.89 24.70 -24.41
C GLU A 11 18.16 23.58 -23.39
N PRO A 12 18.43 23.92 -22.11
CA PRO A 12 18.59 22.91 -21.08
C PRO A 12 17.29 22.09 -20.98
N PRO A 13 17.39 20.77 -20.73
CA PRO A 13 16.22 19.94 -20.56
C PRO A 13 15.33 20.53 -19.44
N PRO A 14 13.99 20.43 -19.56
CA PRO A 14 13.10 20.91 -18.53
C PRO A 14 13.50 20.30 -17.20
N ARG A 15 13.66 21.15 -16.17
CA ARG A 15 13.85 20.70 -14.80
C ARG A 15 12.69 19.78 -14.48
N ARG A 16 12.96 18.54 -14.07
CA ARG A 16 11.96 17.71 -13.38
C ARG A 16 11.50 18.56 -12.19
N GLU A 17 10.25 18.98 -12.17
CA GLU A 17 9.65 19.53 -10.96
C GLU A 17 9.77 18.44 -9.90
N GLU A 18 10.55 18.71 -8.85
CA GLU A 18 10.62 17.83 -7.69
C GLU A 18 9.25 17.82 -7.04
N ALA A 19 8.68 16.62 -6.86
CA ALA A 19 7.42 16.49 -6.15
C ALA A 19 7.54 17.14 -4.77
N PRO A 20 6.52 17.88 -4.31
CA PRO A 20 6.58 18.56 -3.02
C PRO A 20 6.90 17.58 -1.89
N GLU A 21 7.85 17.95 -1.03
CA GLU A 21 8.22 17.13 0.13
C GLU A 21 7.07 17.11 1.15
N TRP A 22 6.72 15.93 1.63
CA TRP A 22 5.69 15.70 2.65
C TRP A 22 6.20 14.68 3.68
N GLY A 23 5.54 14.58 4.82
CA GLY A 23 5.91 13.63 5.86
C GLY A 23 4.86 13.53 6.96
N TYR A 24 5.17 12.75 8.00
CA TYR A 24 4.30 12.49 9.15
C TYR A 24 4.70 13.26 10.42
N GLU A 25 5.77 14.05 10.37
CA GLU A 25 6.17 14.97 11.44
C GLU A 25 5.72 16.41 11.08
N GLU A 26 6.40 17.43 11.61
CA GLU A 26 6.07 18.83 11.27
C GLU A 26 6.24 19.08 9.77
N GLY A 27 5.24 19.72 9.16
CA GLY A 27 5.20 19.99 7.73
C GLY A 27 3.97 20.81 7.35
N VAL A 28 3.84 21.11 6.06
CA VAL A 28 2.65 21.78 5.51
C VAL A 28 1.48 20.80 5.53
N GLU A 29 0.28 21.28 5.87
CA GLU A 29 -0.94 20.49 5.73
C GLU A 29 -1.09 19.98 4.29
N TRP A 30 -1.27 18.67 4.11
CA TRP A 30 -1.25 18.05 2.79
C TRP A 30 -2.28 18.67 1.84
N GLY A 31 -3.46 19.07 2.33
CA GLY A 31 -4.50 19.72 1.53
C GLY A 31 -4.10 21.04 0.87
N LEU A 32 -3.05 21.72 1.35
CA LEU A 32 -2.54 22.94 0.74
C LEU A 32 -1.68 22.67 -0.51
N ILE A 33 -1.16 21.45 -0.65
CA ILE A 33 -0.19 21.07 -1.69
C ILE A 33 -0.77 19.97 -2.60
N PHE A 34 -1.60 19.09 -2.04
CA PHE A 34 -2.27 17.99 -2.70
C PHE A 34 -3.79 18.21 -2.58
N PRO A 35 -4.42 18.87 -3.57
CA PRO A 35 -5.82 19.29 -3.47
C PRO A 35 -6.80 18.15 -3.16
N ASP A 36 -6.54 16.94 -3.68
CA ASP A 36 -7.39 15.76 -3.45
C ASP A 36 -7.47 15.38 -1.97
N ALA A 37 -6.49 15.78 -1.13
CA ALA A 37 -6.54 15.56 0.31
C ALA A 37 -7.68 16.33 1.01
N ASN A 38 -8.31 17.29 0.32
CA ASN A 38 -9.52 17.99 0.79
C ASN A 38 -10.81 17.32 0.28
N GLY A 39 -10.73 16.11 -0.27
CA GLY A 39 -11.88 15.35 -0.75
C GLY A 39 -12.88 14.98 0.36
N GLU A 40 -14.07 14.57 -0.04
CA GLU A 40 -15.16 14.19 0.89
C GLU A 40 -15.03 12.74 1.39
N TYR A 41 -14.34 11.88 0.64
CA TYR A 41 -14.24 10.43 0.86
C TYR A 41 -12.78 10.03 1.12
N GLN A 42 -12.14 10.71 2.08
CA GLN A 42 -10.77 10.43 2.46
C GLN A 42 -10.62 9.20 3.36
N SER A 43 -9.46 8.57 3.26
CA SER A 43 -8.99 7.45 4.09
C SER A 43 -7.78 7.89 4.94
N PRO A 44 -7.50 7.23 6.08
CA PRO A 44 -8.22 6.09 6.66
C PRO A 44 -9.47 6.53 7.45
N ILE A 45 -10.25 5.55 7.91
CA ILE A 45 -11.42 5.77 8.77
C ILE A 45 -11.36 4.96 10.08
N ASN A 46 -12.11 5.42 11.07
CA ASN A 46 -12.56 4.54 12.16
C ASN A 46 -13.75 3.71 11.67
N LEU A 47 -13.60 2.39 11.69
CA LEU A 47 -14.63 1.45 11.30
C LEU A 47 -15.47 1.04 12.53
N ASN A 48 -16.72 1.49 12.58
CA ASN A 48 -17.68 0.99 13.56
C ASN A 48 -18.31 -0.32 13.05
N SER A 49 -17.87 -1.44 13.64
CA SER A 49 -18.32 -2.79 13.26
C SER A 49 -19.82 -3.02 13.36
N ARG A 50 -20.53 -2.23 14.18
CA ARG A 50 -21.99 -2.34 14.37
C ARG A 50 -22.79 -1.56 13.32
N GLU A 51 -22.17 -0.57 12.68
CA GLU A 51 -22.78 0.23 11.61
C GLU A 51 -22.52 -0.38 10.22
N ALA A 52 -21.58 -1.32 10.13
CA ALA A 52 -21.34 -2.10 8.93
C ALA A 52 -22.60 -2.85 8.50
N LYS A 53 -22.98 -2.66 7.24
CA LYS A 53 -24.15 -3.33 6.64
C LYS A 53 -23.68 -4.62 5.96
N TYR A 54 -24.30 -5.73 6.32
CA TYR A 54 -24.05 -6.99 5.63
C TYR A 54 -24.63 -6.92 4.22
N ASP A 55 -23.77 -7.15 3.23
CA ASP A 55 -24.15 -7.23 1.82
C ASP A 55 -23.91 -8.66 1.30
N PRO A 56 -24.97 -9.44 1.04
CA PRO A 56 -24.82 -10.80 0.52
C PRO A 56 -24.29 -10.85 -0.92
N SER A 57 -24.36 -9.76 -1.70
CA SER A 57 -23.87 -9.72 -3.08
C SER A 57 -22.36 -9.90 -3.16
N LEU A 58 -21.62 -9.51 -2.10
CA LEU A 58 -20.18 -9.73 -1.93
C LEU A 58 -19.77 -11.21 -1.95
N LEU A 59 -20.74 -12.14 -1.82
CA LEU A 59 -20.53 -13.58 -1.86
C LEU A 59 -20.87 -14.22 -3.21
N GLU A 60 -21.49 -13.50 -4.14
CA GLU A 60 -21.88 -14.04 -5.46
C GLU A 60 -20.65 -14.47 -6.27
N VAL A 61 -19.57 -13.69 -6.17
CA VAL A 61 -18.22 -14.10 -6.56
C VAL A 61 -17.34 -13.81 -5.36
N ARG A 62 -16.91 -14.84 -4.63
CA ARG A 62 -16.10 -14.65 -3.42
C ARG A 62 -14.80 -13.93 -3.75
N LEU A 63 -14.37 -13.06 -2.83
CA LEU A 63 -13.06 -12.42 -2.89
C LEU A 63 -11.97 -13.50 -2.99
N SER A 64 -11.18 -13.44 -4.06
CA SER A 64 -10.20 -14.47 -4.40
C SER A 64 -8.86 -13.83 -4.72
N PRO A 65 -7.99 -13.68 -3.71
CA PRO A 65 -6.58 -13.37 -3.92
C PRO A 65 -5.88 -14.60 -4.50
N ASN A 66 -5.44 -14.51 -5.76
CA ASN A 66 -4.63 -15.52 -6.43
C ASN A 66 -3.19 -15.02 -6.52
N TYR A 67 -2.47 -15.15 -5.41
CA TYR A 67 -1.10 -14.69 -5.32
C TYR A 67 -0.12 -15.80 -5.64
N VAL A 68 1.01 -15.41 -6.22
CA VAL A 68 2.12 -16.30 -6.55
C VAL A 68 3.39 -15.81 -5.87
N VAL A 69 4.38 -16.69 -5.72
CA VAL A 69 5.68 -16.32 -5.18
C VAL A 69 6.34 -15.31 -6.12
N CYS A 70 6.69 -14.15 -5.58
CA CYS A 70 7.56 -13.19 -6.24
C CYS A 70 9.02 -13.62 -6.01
N ARG A 71 9.82 -13.65 -7.08
CA ARG A 71 11.27 -13.85 -7.05
C ARG A 71 11.96 -12.53 -7.37
N ASP A 72 13.11 -12.30 -6.75
CA ASP A 72 13.91 -11.08 -6.95
C ASP A 72 13.10 -9.79 -6.79
N CYS A 73 12.29 -9.76 -5.73
CA CYS A 73 11.46 -8.63 -5.34
C CYS A 73 12.32 -7.58 -4.65
N GLU A 74 12.00 -6.32 -4.85
CA GLU A 74 12.76 -5.21 -4.29
C GLU A 74 12.07 -4.70 -3.02
N VAL A 75 12.83 -4.59 -1.93
CA VAL A 75 12.38 -3.93 -0.71
C VAL A 75 13.01 -2.55 -0.66
N ILE A 76 12.19 -1.51 -0.51
CA ILE A 76 12.58 -0.10 -0.65
C ILE A 76 12.19 0.64 0.62
N ASN A 77 13.08 1.48 1.15
CA ASN A 77 12.73 2.55 2.08
C ASN A 77 12.62 3.84 1.27
N ASP A 78 11.41 4.34 1.06
CA ASP A 78 11.17 5.58 0.30
C ASP A 78 11.22 6.84 1.20
N GLY A 79 11.48 6.67 2.49
CA GLY A 79 11.44 7.72 3.52
C GLY A 79 10.07 7.92 4.17
N HIS A 80 9.03 7.23 3.71
CA HIS A 80 7.66 7.30 4.23
C HIS A 80 7.14 5.93 4.69
N SER A 81 7.61 4.84 4.07
CA SER A 81 7.23 3.47 4.35
C SER A 81 8.36 2.52 3.92
N ILE A 82 8.28 1.29 4.40
CA ILE A 82 8.90 0.16 3.71
C ILE A 82 7.94 -0.31 2.62
N GLN A 83 8.42 -0.49 1.41
CA GLN A 83 7.66 -1.01 0.28
C GLN A 83 8.28 -2.31 -0.22
N ILE A 84 7.46 -3.31 -0.54
CA ILE A 84 7.88 -4.50 -1.27
C ILE A 84 7.30 -4.41 -2.67
N ALA A 85 8.14 -4.03 -3.65
CA ALA A 85 7.75 -3.96 -5.04
C ALA A 85 7.69 -5.38 -5.63
N LEU A 86 6.53 -5.77 -6.13
CA LEU A 86 6.26 -7.12 -6.63
C LEU A 86 6.31 -7.13 -8.17
N LYS A 87 7.03 -8.11 -8.72
CA LYS A 87 7.19 -8.28 -10.18
C LYS A 87 6.40 -9.47 -10.73
N SER A 88 5.74 -10.22 -9.86
CA SER A 88 4.97 -11.41 -10.22
C SER A 88 3.52 -11.06 -10.48
N LYS A 89 2.87 -11.77 -11.42
CA LYS A 89 1.44 -11.64 -11.71
C LYS A 89 0.56 -12.27 -10.61
N SER A 90 0.52 -11.62 -9.46
CA SER A 90 -0.43 -11.89 -8.38
C SER A 90 -1.68 -11.05 -8.61
N VAL A 91 -2.87 -11.65 -8.61
CA VAL A 91 -4.12 -10.96 -8.95
C VAL A 91 -5.19 -11.11 -7.87
N LEU A 92 -6.06 -10.12 -7.77
CA LEU A 92 -7.23 -10.10 -6.92
C LEU A 92 -8.50 -9.98 -7.78
N ILE A 93 -9.50 -10.80 -7.49
CA ILE A 93 -10.81 -10.78 -8.15
C ILE A 93 -11.95 -10.99 -7.14
N GLY A 94 -13.17 -10.66 -7.54
CA GLY A 94 -14.39 -10.94 -6.77
C GLY A 94 -14.58 -10.03 -5.55
N GLY A 95 -15.48 -10.42 -4.66
CA GLY A 95 -15.94 -9.60 -3.54
C GLY A 95 -16.60 -8.31 -4.04
N PRO A 96 -16.11 -7.13 -3.65
CA PRO A 96 -16.66 -5.85 -4.10
C PRO A 96 -16.16 -5.41 -5.48
N LEU A 97 -15.19 -6.12 -6.07
CA LEU A 97 -14.58 -5.71 -7.32
C LEU A 97 -15.52 -5.96 -8.52
N PRO A 98 -15.46 -5.11 -9.56
CA PRO A 98 -16.26 -5.31 -10.77
C PRO A 98 -16.11 -6.72 -11.35
N ARG A 99 -17.24 -7.33 -11.74
CA ARG A 99 -17.27 -8.73 -12.21
C ARG A 99 -16.39 -8.90 -13.46
N GLY A 100 -15.47 -9.86 -13.38
CA GLY A 100 -14.57 -10.20 -14.49
C GLY A 100 -13.35 -9.29 -14.61
N HIS A 101 -13.16 -8.33 -13.71
CA HIS A 101 -11.95 -7.50 -13.68
C HIS A 101 -10.88 -8.14 -12.81
N GLU A 102 -9.65 -8.08 -13.30
CA GLU A 102 -8.44 -8.47 -12.57
C GLU A 102 -7.74 -7.23 -12.01
N PHE A 103 -7.41 -7.29 -10.73
CA PHE A 103 -6.62 -6.28 -10.04
C PHE A 103 -5.24 -6.86 -9.72
N GLU A 104 -4.21 -6.40 -10.43
CA GLU A 104 -2.83 -6.86 -10.27
C GLU A 104 -2.20 -6.23 -9.03
N LEU A 105 -1.59 -7.06 -8.18
CA LEU A 105 -0.87 -6.64 -6.98
C LEU A 105 0.45 -5.97 -7.38
N HIS A 106 0.58 -4.69 -7.06
CA HIS A 106 1.75 -3.87 -7.40
C HIS A 106 2.80 -3.87 -6.29
N ASP A 107 2.41 -3.50 -5.07
CA ASP A 107 3.31 -3.42 -3.93
C ASP A 107 2.62 -3.71 -2.59
N VAL A 108 3.45 -3.96 -1.58
CA VAL A 108 3.04 -4.03 -0.17
C VAL A 108 3.67 -2.89 0.61
N ARG A 109 2.85 -2.09 1.31
CA ARG A 109 3.31 -1.00 2.20
C ARG A 109 3.04 -1.30 3.65
N PHE A 110 3.82 -0.67 4.52
CA PHE A 110 3.82 -0.89 5.96
C PHE A 110 3.59 0.45 6.65
N HIS A 111 2.62 0.48 7.56
CA HIS A 111 2.39 1.60 8.47
C HIS A 111 2.56 1.08 9.90
N TRP A 112 3.35 1.77 10.72
CA TRP A 112 3.63 1.33 12.09
C TRP A 112 3.80 2.51 13.04
N GLY A 113 3.59 2.26 14.33
CA GLY A 113 3.76 3.24 15.38
C GLY A 113 5.04 3.00 16.17
N ARG A 114 5.50 4.05 16.87
CA ARG A 114 6.64 3.96 17.80
C ARG A 114 6.34 3.09 19.04
N GLU A 115 5.06 2.90 19.35
CA GLU A 115 4.57 2.19 20.53
C GLU A 115 3.50 1.19 20.12
N ASN A 116 3.37 0.10 20.87
CA ASN A 116 2.48 -1.01 20.52
C ASN A 116 0.98 -0.66 20.55
N GLN A 117 0.59 0.50 21.10
CA GLN A 117 -0.80 0.93 21.22
C GLN A 117 -1.33 1.66 19.97
N ARG A 118 -0.46 2.02 19.01
CA ARG A 118 -0.82 2.75 17.80
C ARG A 118 0.08 2.35 16.62
N GLY A 119 -0.33 2.66 15.40
CA GLY A 119 0.49 2.43 14.21
C GLY A 119 -0.27 2.04 12.96
N SER A 120 -1.42 1.37 13.12
CA SER A 120 -2.39 1.21 12.05
C SER A 120 -2.98 2.56 11.65
N GLU A 121 -3.29 2.70 10.37
CA GLU A 121 -3.97 3.89 9.85
C GLU A 121 -5.46 3.79 10.14
N HIS A 122 -6.06 2.65 9.81
CA HIS A 122 -7.43 2.35 10.19
C HIS A 122 -7.52 2.01 11.68
N THR A 123 -8.71 2.23 12.23
CA THR A 123 -9.07 1.74 13.57
C THR A 123 -10.39 0.99 13.50
N VAL A 124 -10.62 0.03 14.41
CA VAL A 124 -11.89 -0.69 14.50
C VAL A 124 -12.50 -0.45 15.86
N ASN A 125 -13.67 0.18 15.90
CA ASN A 125 -14.31 0.65 17.13
C ASN A 125 -13.34 1.47 18.00
N PHE A 126 -12.60 2.39 17.36
CA PHE A 126 -11.57 3.25 17.93
C PHE A 126 -10.33 2.52 18.51
N LYS A 127 -10.21 1.22 18.26
CA LYS A 127 -9.00 0.45 18.59
C LYS A 127 -8.01 0.49 17.43
N ALA A 128 -6.82 1.01 17.69
CA ALA A 128 -5.68 0.91 16.80
C ALA A 128 -4.88 -0.38 17.01
N PHE A 129 -4.02 -0.70 16.04
CA PHE A 129 -3.07 -1.82 16.08
C PHE A 129 -1.63 -1.30 15.96
N PRO A 130 -0.63 -2.08 16.41
CA PRO A 130 0.79 -1.70 16.27
C PRO A 130 1.25 -1.39 14.83
N MET A 131 0.64 -2.06 13.85
CA MET A 131 1.01 -1.96 12.45
C MET A 131 -0.18 -2.31 11.55
N GLU A 132 -0.18 -1.77 10.33
CA GLU A 132 -1.08 -2.11 9.25
C GLU A 132 -0.29 -2.31 7.95
N LEU A 133 -0.67 -3.32 7.18
CA LEU A 133 -0.08 -3.60 5.87
C LEU A 133 -1.10 -3.31 4.78
N HIS A 134 -0.67 -2.68 3.71
CA HIS A 134 -1.48 -2.42 2.52
C HIS A 134 -0.96 -3.22 1.35
N LEU A 135 -1.80 -4.07 0.77
CA LEU A 135 -1.53 -4.73 -0.50
C LEU A 135 -2.23 -3.92 -1.58
N MET A 136 -1.48 -3.13 -2.33
CA MET A 136 -1.99 -2.20 -3.33
C MET A 136 -2.14 -2.90 -4.67
N HIS A 137 -3.37 -2.89 -5.20
CA HIS A 137 -3.68 -3.47 -6.51
C HIS A 137 -4.23 -2.40 -7.44
N TRP A 138 -4.03 -2.62 -8.74
CA TRP A 138 -4.55 -1.76 -9.79
C TRP A 138 -5.29 -2.58 -10.84
N ASN A 139 -6.33 -1.99 -11.45
CA ASN A 139 -7.22 -2.68 -12.38
C ASN A 139 -6.58 -2.81 -13.76
N SER A 140 -5.87 -3.92 -13.98
CA SER A 140 -5.19 -4.21 -15.26
C SER A 140 -6.14 -4.60 -16.39
N THR A 141 -7.44 -4.77 -16.09
CA THR A 141 -8.48 -4.94 -17.11
C THR A 141 -8.87 -3.62 -17.76
N LEU A 142 -8.77 -2.49 -17.04
CA LEU A 142 -9.20 -1.17 -17.51
C LEU A 142 -8.07 -0.24 -17.89
N TYR A 143 -6.92 -0.35 -17.22
CA TYR A 143 -5.81 0.59 -17.35
C TYR A 143 -4.55 -0.13 -17.81
N SER A 144 -3.56 0.63 -18.28
CA SER A 144 -2.29 0.08 -18.81
C SER A 144 -1.18 0.07 -17.76
N SER A 145 -1.34 0.86 -16.69
CA SER A 145 -0.41 0.95 -15.56
C SER A 145 -1.13 1.43 -14.30
N ILE A 146 -0.48 1.26 -13.14
CA ILE A 146 -0.97 1.82 -11.88
C ILE A 146 -1.07 3.35 -11.93
N ASP A 147 -0.11 4.04 -12.57
CA ASP A 147 -0.11 5.50 -12.70
C ASP A 147 -1.33 6.01 -13.47
N GLU A 148 -1.81 5.26 -14.46
CA GLU A 148 -3.03 5.58 -15.20
C GLU A 148 -4.29 5.31 -14.36
N ALA A 149 -4.24 4.30 -13.48
CA ALA A 149 -5.36 3.85 -12.66
C ALA A 149 -5.60 4.72 -11.41
N VAL A 150 -4.57 5.36 -10.86
CA VAL A 150 -4.70 6.23 -9.67
C VAL A 150 -5.68 7.38 -9.95
N GLY A 151 -6.59 7.62 -9.01
CA GLY A 151 -7.65 8.63 -9.12
C GLY A 151 -8.72 8.32 -10.17
N LYS A 152 -8.72 7.12 -10.76
CA LYS A 152 -9.76 6.67 -11.69
C LYS A 152 -10.76 5.75 -11.02
N LYS A 153 -11.99 5.79 -11.52
CA LYS A 153 -13.08 4.93 -11.06
C LYS A 153 -12.72 3.45 -11.21
N HIS A 154 -12.80 2.69 -10.12
CA HIS A 154 -12.40 1.28 -10.07
C HIS A 154 -10.93 1.05 -10.48
N GLY A 155 -10.07 2.06 -10.33
CA GLY A 155 -8.66 1.97 -10.69
C GLY A 155 -7.83 1.23 -9.66
N ILE A 156 -8.09 1.47 -8.37
CA ILE A 156 -7.27 0.96 -7.27
C ILE A 156 -8.12 0.17 -6.29
N ALA A 157 -7.59 -0.96 -5.83
CA ALA A 157 -8.13 -1.71 -4.70
C ALA A 157 -7.02 -2.04 -3.71
N ILE A 158 -7.25 -1.78 -2.43
CA ILE A 158 -6.26 -2.01 -1.37
C ILE A 158 -6.81 -3.00 -0.36
N ILE A 159 -6.08 -4.09 -0.14
CA ILE A 159 -6.33 -4.95 1.01
C ILE A 159 -5.54 -4.41 2.21
N ALA A 160 -6.23 -4.10 3.30
CA ALA A 160 -5.63 -3.73 4.57
C ALA A 160 -5.60 -4.92 5.54
N LEU A 161 -4.45 -5.14 6.16
CA LEU A 161 -4.24 -6.17 7.18
C LEU A 161 -3.74 -5.53 8.47
N PHE A 162 -4.54 -5.62 9.52
CA PHE A 162 -4.07 -5.28 10.86
C PHE A 162 -3.00 -6.26 11.33
N VAL A 163 -2.02 -5.77 12.07
CA VAL A 163 -0.92 -6.57 12.61
C VAL A 163 -0.86 -6.38 14.12
N GLN A 164 -0.85 -7.49 14.86
CA GLN A 164 -0.69 -7.51 16.31
C GLN A 164 0.59 -8.25 16.73
N ILE A 165 1.00 -8.03 17.97
CA ILE A 165 2.19 -8.67 18.52
C ILE A 165 1.82 -10.05 19.06
N GLY A 166 2.61 -11.05 18.67
CA GLY A 166 2.44 -12.44 19.05
C GLY A 166 3.57 -13.31 18.52
N LYS A 167 3.22 -14.38 17.80
CA LYS A 167 4.19 -15.29 17.19
C LYS A 167 4.93 -14.63 16.02
N GLU A 168 6.18 -15.01 15.81
CA GLU A 168 6.97 -14.61 14.63
C GLU A 168 6.24 -14.94 13.33
N HIS A 169 6.19 -13.96 12.43
CA HIS A 169 5.65 -14.13 11.08
C HIS A 169 6.74 -14.59 10.12
N VAL A 170 6.75 -15.88 9.79
CA VAL A 170 7.80 -16.50 8.97
C VAL A 170 7.90 -15.84 7.59
N GLY A 171 6.77 -15.49 6.96
CA GLY A 171 6.76 -14.86 5.64
C GLY A 171 7.36 -13.44 5.60
N LEU A 172 7.35 -12.74 6.73
CA LEU A 172 7.92 -11.39 6.84
C LEU A 172 9.38 -11.40 7.28
N LYS A 173 9.92 -12.57 7.66
CA LYS A 173 11.29 -12.70 8.13
C LYS A 173 12.30 -12.19 7.11
N ALA A 174 12.16 -12.61 5.85
CA ALA A 174 13.01 -12.21 4.74
C ALA A 174 13.07 -10.68 4.53
N VAL A 175 12.00 -9.97 4.89
CA VAL A 175 11.93 -8.51 4.84
C VAL A 175 12.57 -7.91 6.10
N THR A 176 12.20 -8.40 7.29
CA THR A 176 12.69 -7.84 8.56
C THR A 176 14.20 -8.03 8.77
N GLU A 177 14.80 -9.07 8.19
CA GLU A 177 16.24 -9.35 8.30
C GLU A 177 17.11 -8.37 7.51
N ILE A 178 16.59 -7.76 6.44
CA ILE A 178 17.34 -6.83 5.58
C ILE A 178 17.10 -5.36 5.92
N LEU A 179 16.24 -5.05 6.90
CA LEU A 179 15.86 -3.67 7.23
C LEU A 179 17.06 -2.80 7.60
N GLN A 180 18.08 -3.37 8.26
CA GLN A 180 19.30 -2.63 8.61
C GLN A 180 20.09 -2.14 7.38
N ASP A 181 19.97 -2.84 6.25
CA ASP A 181 20.65 -2.47 5.00
C ASP A 181 19.94 -1.32 4.27
N ILE A 182 18.66 -1.09 4.59
CA ILE A 182 17.81 -0.06 3.98
C ILE A 182 17.33 0.98 5.00
N GLN A 183 18.14 1.26 6.02
CA GLN A 183 17.82 2.20 7.10
C GLN A 183 17.53 3.64 6.63
N TYR A 184 18.07 4.06 5.50
CA TYR A 184 17.94 5.46 5.05
C TYR A 184 17.06 5.57 3.81
N LYS A 185 16.34 6.69 3.71
CA LYS A 185 15.54 7.08 2.54
C LYS A 185 16.30 6.85 1.23
N GLY A 186 15.62 6.22 0.26
CA GLY A 186 16.14 5.92 -1.06
C GLY A 186 16.99 4.65 -1.15
N LYS A 187 17.19 3.92 -0.03
CA LYS A 187 17.87 2.62 -0.07
C LYS A 187 16.89 1.52 -0.46
N SER A 188 17.38 0.59 -1.27
CA SER A 188 16.65 -0.63 -1.62
C SER A 188 17.55 -1.86 -1.54
N LYS A 189 16.91 -3.03 -1.39
CA LYS A 189 17.58 -4.32 -1.40
C LYS A 189 16.68 -5.39 -2.02
N THR A 190 17.25 -6.17 -2.92
CA THR A 190 16.55 -7.32 -3.52
C THR A 190 16.56 -8.49 -2.55
N ILE A 191 15.40 -9.12 -2.37
CA ILE A 191 15.26 -10.40 -1.66
C ILE A 191 14.95 -11.52 -2.66
N PRO A 192 15.51 -12.73 -2.47
CA PRO A 192 15.41 -13.80 -3.46
C PRO A 192 13.99 -14.31 -3.64
N CYS A 193 13.17 -14.28 -2.58
CA CYS A 193 11.78 -14.68 -2.65
C CYS A 193 10.91 -13.98 -1.60
N PHE A 194 9.66 -13.71 -1.99
CA PHE A 194 8.60 -13.28 -1.12
C PHE A 194 7.27 -13.86 -1.61
N ASN A 195 6.46 -14.42 -0.69
CA ASN A 195 5.15 -14.97 -1.04
C ASN A 195 4.04 -14.12 -0.40
N PRO A 196 3.32 -13.29 -1.18
CA PRO A 196 2.23 -12.47 -0.65
C PRO A 196 1.09 -13.28 -0.01
N ASN A 197 0.91 -14.56 -0.37
CA ASN A 197 -0.05 -15.43 0.31
C ASN A 197 0.22 -15.55 1.81
N SER A 198 1.49 -15.43 2.24
CA SER A 198 1.84 -15.50 3.65
C SER A 198 1.24 -14.35 4.46
N LEU A 199 0.85 -13.24 3.83
CA LEU A 199 0.18 -12.10 4.47
C LEU A 199 -1.33 -12.28 4.58
N LEU A 200 -1.92 -13.25 3.89
CA LEU A 200 -3.36 -13.44 3.96
C LEU A 200 -3.73 -14.24 5.22
N PRO A 201 -4.85 -13.90 5.89
CA PRO A 201 -5.41 -14.77 6.91
C PRO A 201 -5.72 -16.16 6.35
N ASP A 202 -5.80 -17.13 7.26
CA ASP A 202 -6.30 -18.47 6.95
C ASP A 202 -7.59 -18.37 6.11
N PRO A 203 -7.78 -19.19 5.06
CA PRO A 203 -8.98 -19.13 4.21
C PRO A 203 -10.32 -19.12 4.96
N LEU A 204 -10.39 -19.74 6.15
CA LEU A 204 -11.59 -19.76 7.00
C LEU A 204 -11.79 -18.47 7.82
N LEU A 205 -10.79 -17.60 7.86
CA LEU A 205 -10.73 -16.34 8.63
C LEU A 205 -10.66 -15.11 7.71
N ARG A 206 -11.27 -15.19 6.52
CA ARG A 206 -11.26 -14.12 5.51
C ARG A 206 -12.51 -13.23 5.54
N ASP A 207 -13.10 -13.04 6.72
CA ASP A 207 -14.11 -11.99 6.92
C ASP A 207 -13.47 -10.61 6.66
N TYR A 208 -14.16 -9.75 5.92
CA TYR A 208 -13.68 -8.41 5.60
C TYR A 208 -14.80 -7.38 5.64
N TRP A 209 -14.40 -6.12 5.80
CA TRP A 209 -15.24 -4.97 5.49
C TRP A 209 -14.79 -4.33 4.18
N VAL A 210 -15.69 -3.63 3.52
CA VAL A 210 -15.39 -2.84 2.33
C VAL A 210 -15.96 -1.43 2.46
N TYR A 211 -15.20 -0.44 1.98
CA TYR A 211 -15.69 0.91 1.74
C TYR A 211 -14.92 1.57 0.57
N GLU A 212 -15.50 2.62 -0.01
CA GLU A 212 -14.82 3.46 -1.01
C GLU A 212 -14.17 4.65 -0.32
N GLY A 213 -12.90 4.92 -0.63
CA GLY A 213 -12.13 5.98 -0.01
C GLY A 213 -11.02 6.51 -0.90
N SER A 214 -9.90 6.89 -0.29
CA SER A 214 -8.73 7.46 -0.96
C SER A 214 -7.44 6.72 -0.66
N LEU A 215 -6.35 7.13 -1.33
CA LEU A 215 -5.00 6.84 -0.86
C LEU A 215 -4.76 7.55 0.48
N THR A 216 -4.13 6.87 1.43
CA THR A 216 -3.76 7.44 2.74
C THR A 216 -2.48 8.27 2.70
N ILE A 217 -1.90 8.40 1.52
CA ILE A 217 -0.69 9.16 1.24
C ILE A 217 -0.94 10.08 0.05
N PRO A 218 -0.19 11.19 -0.08
CA PRO A 218 -0.22 12.02 -1.27
C PRO A 218 -0.09 11.21 -2.58
N PRO A 219 -0.89 11.51 -3.61
CA PRO A 219 -1.73 12.71 -3.74
C PRO A 219 -3.08 12.66 -3.01
N CYS A 220 -3.40 11.60 -2.26
CA CYS A 220 -4.68 11.43 -1.55
C CYS A 220 -5.91 11.29 -2.46
N SER A 221 -5.69 10.85 -3.70
CA SER A 221 -6.76 10.68 -4.68
C SER A 221 -7.80 9.65 -4.23
N GLU A 222 -9.06 10.02 -4.39
CA GLU A 222 -10.24 9.16 -4.13
C GLU A 222 -10.43 8.10 -5.21
N GLY A 223 -11.39 7.20 -5.00
CA GLY A 223 -11.73 6.10 -5.91
C GLY A 223 -11.01 4.80 -5.60
N VAL A 224 -10.53 4.65 -4.36
CA VAL A 224 -9.91 3.43 -3.84
C VAL A 224 -10.98 2.54 -3.20
N THR A 225 -11.11 1.31 -3.68
CA THR A 225 -11.90 0.28 -3.00
C THR A 225 -11.06 -0.36 -1.89
N TRP A 226 -11.38 -0.05 -0.63
CA TRP A 226 -10.69 -0.62 0.54
C TRP A 226 -11.32 -1.94 0.96
N ILE A 227 -10.49 -2.95 1.21
CA ILE A 227 -10.89 -4.28 1.70
C ILE A 227 -10.12 -4.58 2.99
N LEU A 228 -10.78 -4.45 4.14
CA LEU A 228 -10.15 -4.57 5.45
C LEU A 228 -10.42 -5.94 6.02
N PHE A 229 -9.39 -6.79 6.11
CA PHE A 229 -9.54 -8.09 6.77
C PHE A 229 -9.75 -7.90 8.28
N ARG A 230 -10.75 -8.61 8.81
CA ARG A 230 -11.12 -8.57 10.23
C ARG A 230 -10.06 -9.21 11.13
N TYR A 231 -9.42 -10.27 10.66
CA TYR A 231 -8.49 -11.06 11.44
C TYR A 231 -7.06 -10.55 11.25
N PRO A 232 -6.38 -10.13 12.33
CA PRO A 232 -5.04 -9.56 12.22
C PRO A 232 -3.98 -10.64 11.99
N LEU A 233 -2.90 -10.27 11.32
CA LEU A 233 -1.66 -11.03 11.32
C LEU A 233 -0.94 -10.90 12.66
N THR A 234 -0.09 -11.87 12.97
CA THR A 234 0.78 -11.82 14.15
C THR A 234 2.23 -11.73 13.76
N VAL A 235 2.96 -10.78 14.34
CA VAL A 235 4.43 -10.66 14.23
C VAL A 235 5.06 -10.72 15.62
N SER A 236 6.34 -11.10 15.70
CA SER A 236 7.05 -11.05 16.98
C SER A 236 7.44 -9.63 17.37
N GLN A 237 7.69 -9.40 18.66
CA GLN A 237 8.21 -8.12 19.14
C GLN A 237 9.54 -7.75 18.47
N VAL A 238 10.38 -8.74 18.13
CA VAL A 238 11.65 -8.51 17.41
C VAL A 238 11.41 -7.93 16.02
N GLN A 239 10.40 -8.44 15.30
CA GLN A 239 10.03 -7.94 13.98
C GLN A 239 9.47 -6.51 14.04
N VAL A 240 8.65 -6.18 15.04
CA VAL A 240 8.18 -4.81 15.26
C VAL A 240 9.36 -3.89 15.57
N THR A 241 10.27 -4.28 16.45
CA THR A 241 11.43 -3.46 16.79
C THR A 241 12.38 -3.27 15.60
N ALA A 242 12.40 -4.19 14.63
CA ALA A 242 13.21 -4.05 13.43
C ALA A 242 12.73 -2.90 12.52
N VAL A 243 11.41 -2.72 12.38
CA VAL A 243 10.86 -1.59 11.58
C VAL A 243 11.00 -0.23 12.28
N LEU A 244 11.24 -0.19 13.59
CA LEU A 244 11.50 1.07 14.31
C LEU A 244 12.88 1.67 14.02
N ARG A 245 13.75 0.96 13.30
CA ARG A 245 15.15 1.35 13.05
C ARG A 245 15.40 1.88 11.65
N VAL A 246 14.38 1.89 10.80
CA VAL A 246 14.41 2.33 9.39
C VAL A 246 13.64 3.62 9.21
#